data_AF-A0A151R4E0-F1
#
_entry.id   AF-A0A151R4E0-F1
#
_cell.length_a   1.000
_cell.length_b   1.000
_cell.length_c   1.000
_cell.angle_alpha   90.00
_cell.angle_beta   90.00
_cell.angle_gamma   90.00
#
_symmetry.space_group_name_H-M   'P 1'
#
loop_
_entity.id
_entity.type
_entity.pdbx_description
1 polymer ?
#
loop_
_entity_poly.entity_id
_entity_poly.type
_entity_poly.pdbx_seq_one_letter_code
_entity_poly.pdbx_strand_id
1 'polypeptide(L)'
;MSVETERVIADIDVMRDFAEVFPDEVPGLPPTREMEFSIDLVPGVGPVSVAPYRMAPAELVELKGQLEDLLEKQLVRPSVSPGGAPLLLVKKKDGGSRLCVDYRQLNKLTIKNKHPLSRIDDLMDQLKGASVFLKIDLRSGYHQIRVKEGDIPKTAFKTRYGHYEYVVMSFGVTNAPAVFMDYMNRIFRPFLDKFVVVFIDDILIYSRTPEEHGEHLRLVLEILKAK
;
A
#
# COMPACT_ATOMS: atom_id res chain seq x y z
N MET A 1 10.93 -15.65 -3.01
CA MET A 1 11.64 -14.50 -2.40
C MET A 1 12.74 -14.05 -3.38
N SER A 2 13.32 -12.85 -3.27
CA SER A 2 14.55 -12.59 -4.05
C SER A 2 15.72 -13.34 -3.40
N VAL A 3 16.67 -13.85 -4.18
CA VAL A 3 17.88 -14.54 -3.66
C VAL A 3 18.65 -13.66 -2.67
N GLU A 4 18.58 -12.35 -2.87
CA GLU A 4 19.19 -11.34 -2.00
C GLU A 4 18.46 -11.23 -0.66
N THR A 5 17.13 -11.27 -0.67
CA THR A 5 16.30 -11.26 0.56
C THR A 5 16.50 -12.54 1.38
N GLU A 6 16.58 -13.71 0.74
CA GLU A 6 16.88 -14.99 1.41
C GLU A 6 18.23 -14.96 2.12
N ARG A 7 19.24 -14.41 1.45
CA ARG A 7 20.59 -14.30 2.00
C ARG A 7 20.64 -13.35 3.19
N VAL A 8 19.97 -12.20 3.11
CA VAL A 8 19.92 -11.22 4.21
C VAL A 8 19.19 -11.78 5.43
N ILE A 9 18.06 -12.47 5.25
CA ILE A 9 17.33 -13.13 6.34
C ILE A 9 18.18 -14.23 6.97
N ALA A 10 18.90 -14.99 6.15
CA ALA A 10 19.79 -16.04 6.63
C ALA A 10 21.00 -15.48 7.37
N ASP A 11 21.52 -14.30 7.02
CA ASP A 11 22.75 -13.75 7.62
C ASP A 11 22.49 -12.94 8.92
N ILE A 12 21.25 -12.51 9.18
CA ILE A 12 20.88 -11.74 10.37
C ILE A 12 20.08 -12.62 11.34
N ASP A 13 20.69 -13.03 12.45
CA ASP A 13 20.09 -13.96 13.42
C ASP A 13 18.68 -13.55 13.87
N VAL A 14 18.45 -12.25 14.10
CA VAL A 14 17.15 -11.73 14.52
C VAL A 14 16.08 -11.95 13.45
N MET A 15 16.38 -11.86 12.15
CA MET A 15 15.37 -12.00 11.10
C MET A 15 14.87 -13.44 10.95
N ARG A 16 15.69 -14.42 11.31
CA ARG A 16 15.30 -15.84 11.28
C ARG A 16 14.12 -16.14 12.21
N ASP A 17 14.03 -15.44 13.34
CA ASP A 17 12.95 -15.57 14.33
C ASP A 17 11.61 -14.95 13.86
N PHE A 18 11.62 -14.22 12.73
CA PHE A 18 10.46 -13.48 12.18
C PHE A 18 10.23 -13.80 10.70
N ALA A 19 10.56 -15.00 10.24
CA ALA A 19 10.40 -15.39 8.84
C ALA A 19 8.97 -15.18 8.30
N GLU A 20 7.95 -15.29 9.15
CA GLU A 20 6.54 -15.05 8.83
C GLU A 20 6.22 -13.59 8.45
N VAL A 21 7.05 -12.63 8.85
CA VAL A 21 6.89 -11.20 8.50
C VAL A 21 7.33 -10.94 7.05
N PHE A 22 8.06 -11.88 6.44
CA PHE A 22 8.59 -11.77 5.09
C PHE A 22 7.96 -12.80 4.13
N PRO A 23 6.62 -12.80 3.93
CA PRO A 23 6.00 -13.77 3.06
C PRO A 23 6.26 -13.45 1.58
N ASP A 24 6.32 -14.52 0.77
CA ASP A 24 6.50 -14.42 -0.68
C ASP A 24 5.30 -13.81 -1.41
N GLU A 25 4.12 -13.88 -0.81
CA GLU A 25 2.94 -13.13 -1.22
C GLU A 25 2.16 -12.70 0.02
N VAL A 26 1.54 -11.52 -0.02
CA VAL A 26 0.65 -11.08 1.05
C VAL A 26 -0.67 -11.84 0.90
N PRO A 27 -1.08 -12.64 1.90
CA PRO A 27 -2.24 -13.52 1.77
C PRO A 27 -3.54 -12.71 1.78
N GLY A 28 -4.29 -12.81 0.68
CA GLY A 28 -5.71 -12.46 0.61
C GLY A 28 -6.10 -11.07 1.13
N LEU A 29 -7.32 -10.99 1.67
CA LEU A 29 -7.86 -9.78 2.28
C LEU A 29 -7.17 -9.52 3.64
N PRO A 30 -6.57 -8.34 3.87
CA PRO A 30 -5.92 -8.02 5.15
C PRO A 30 -6.92 -8.11 6.31
N PRO A 31 -6.50 -8.35 7.57
CA PRO A 31 -7.41 -8.36 8.71
C PRO A 31 -8.09 -7.01 8.92
N THR A 32 -9.21 -6.99 9.65
CA THR A 32 -9.80 -5.72 10.12
C THR A 32 -8.88 -5.11 11.16
N ARG A 33 -8.53 -3.83 10.97
CA ARG A 33 -7.63 -3.07 11.83
C ARG A 33 -8.37 -1.87 12.43
N GLU A 34 -7.72 -1.20 13.38
CA GLU A 34 -8.24 0.02 14.03
C GLU A 34 -8.51 1.17 13.05
N MET A 35 -7.92 1.10 11.85
CA MET A 35 -8.05 2.12 10.82
C MET A 35 -8.54 1.51 9.51
N GLU A 36 -9.51 2.20 8.91
CA GLU A 36 -10.01 1.93 7.57
C GLU A 36 -9.77 3.16 6.70
N PHE A 37 -9.63 2.94 5.40
CA PHE A 37 -9.52 4.01 4.41
C PHE A 37 -10.91 4.53 4.06
N SER A 38 -11.16 5.81 4.32
CA SER A 38 -12.38 6.52 3.94
C SER A 38 -12.17 7.42 2.71
N ILE A 39 -13.24 7.62 1.94
CA ILE A 39 -13.26 8.51 0.78
C ILE A 39 -14.35 9.56 1.01
N ASP A 40 -13.98 10.62 1.69
CA ASP A 40 -14.87 11.75 1.96
C ASP A 40 -15.06 12.60 0.70
N LEU A 41 -16.29 12.69 0.23
CA LEU A 41 -16.64 13.47 -0.96
C LEU A 41 -17.26 14.81 -0.54
N VAL A 42 -17.11 15.83 -1.39
CA VAL A 42 -17.82 17.10 -1.23
C VAL A 42 -19.34 16.82 -1.13
N PRO A 43 -20.08 17.42 -0.17
CA PRO A 43 -21.50 17.17 -0.03
C PRO A 43 -22.30 17.44 -1.31
N GLY A 44 -23.29 16.58 -1.60
CA GLY A 44 -24.20 16.75 -2.73
C GLY A 44 -23.68 16.25 -4.09
N VAL A 45 -22.49 15.64 -4.16
CA VAL A 45 -21.99 15.06 -5.41
C VAL A 45 -22.61 13.69 -5.70
N GLY A 46 -22.97 13.47 -6.97
CA GLY A 46 -23.42 12.17 -7.47
C GLY A 46 -22.26 11.20 -7.72
N PRO A 47 -22.56 9.94 -8.06
CA PRO A 47 -21.54 8.93 -8.38
C PRO A 47 -20.76 9.28 -9.64
N VAL A 48 -19.44 9.08 -9.61
CA VAL A 48 -18.56 9.26 -10.76
C VAL A 48 -18.69 8.07 -11.69
N SER A 49 -19.10 8.30 -12.93
CA SER A 49 -19.29 7.25 -13.94
C SER A 49 -18.60 7.66 -15.23
N VAL A 50 -17.54 6.95 -15.60
CA VAL A 50 -16.75 7.24 -16.81
C VAL A 50 -16.72 6.01 -17.71
N ALA A 51 -16.73 6.21 -19.02
CA ALA A 51 -16.66 5.12 -19.99
C ALA A 51 -15.28 4.43 -19.95
N PRO A 52 -15.21 3.09 -20.06
CA PRO A 52 -13.94 2.37 -20.18
C PRO A 52 -13.12 2.83 -21.38
N TYR A 53 -11.80 2.82 -21.26
CA TYR A 53 -10.91 3.04 -22.39
C TYR A 53 -10.93 1.85 -23.35
N ARG A 54 -10.66 2.12 -24.63
CA ARG A 54 -10.41 1.06 -25.61
C ARG A 54 -9.08 0.39 -25.31
N MET A 55 -9.04 -0.94 -25.45
CA MET A 55 -7.86 -1.76 -25.21
C MET A 55 -7.61 -2.69 -26.39
N ALA A 56 -6.34 -2.91 -26.70
CA ALA A 56 -5.90 -3.87 -27.70
C ALA A 56 -6.11 -5.32 -27.21
N PRO A 57 -6.19 -6.32 -28.10
CA PRO A 57 -6.39 -7.71 -27.70
C PRO A 57 -5.36 -8.22 -26.68
N ALA A 58 -4.08 -7.86 -26.82
CA ALA A 58 -3.04 -8.25 -25.87
C ALA A 58 -3.25 -7.64 -24.47
N GLU A 59 -3.71 -6.39 -24.40
CA GLU A 59 -4.05 -5.72 -23.14
C GLU A 59 -5.25 -6.35 -22.46
N LEU A 60 -6.20 -6.88 -23.24
CA LEU A 60 -7.37 -7.59 -22.69
C LEU A 60 -6.99 -8.92 -22.04
N VAL A 61 -6.04 -9.65 -22.62
CA VAL A 61 -5.49 -10.87 -22.03
C VAL A 61 -4.82 -10.56 -20.69
N GLU A 62 -3.97 -9.53 -20.66
CA GLU A 62 -3.28 -9.08 -19.46
C GLU A 62 -4.24 -8.59 -18.38
N LEU A 63 -5.24 -7.77 -18.77
CA LEU A 63 -6.29 -7.30 -17.87
C LEU A 63 -7.04 -8.46 -17.24
N LYS A 64 -7.40 -9.48 -18.03
CA LYS A 64 -8.13 -10.63 -17.52
C LYS A 64 -7.31 -11.37 -16.46
N GLY A 65 -6.03 -11.64 -16.72
CA GLY A 65 -5.14 -12.30 -15.77
C GLY A 65 -4.97 -11.51 -14.46
N GLN A 66 -4.72 -10.20 -14.53
CA GLN A 66 -4.58 -9.36 -13.33
C GLN A 66 -5.91 -9.24 -12.56
N LEU A 67 -7.05 -9.21 -13.27
CA LEU A 67 -8.37 -9.16 -12.63
C LEU A 67 -8.70 -10.46 -11.90
N GLU A 68 -8.39 -11.61 -12.49
CA GLU A 68 -8.55 -12.92 -11.86
C GLU A 68 -7.68 -13.04 -10.59
N ASP A 69 -6.43 -12.61 -10.63
CA ASP A 69 -5.54 -12.55 -9.46
C ASP A 69 -6.11 -11.68 -8.33
N LEU A 70 -6.63 -10.49 -8.67
CA LEU A 70 -7.25 -9.59 -7.68
C LEU A 70 -8.52 -10.20 -7.06
N LEU A 71 -9.31 -10.95 -7.84
CA LEU A 71 -10.52 -11.63 -7.38
C LEU A 71 -10.18 -12.83 -6.48
N GLU A 72 -9.19 -13.63 -6.86
CA GLU A 72 -8.70 -14.78 -6.09
C GLU A 72 -8.15 -14.33 -4.72
N LYS A 73 -7.41 -13.22 -4.71
CA LYS A 73 -6.91 -12.57 -3.49
C LYS A 73 -7.99 -11.81 -2.72
N GLN A 74 -9.23 -11.77 -3.21
CA GLN A 74 -10.36 -11.06 -2.60
C GLN A 74 -10.10 -9.56 -2.39
N LEU A 75 -9.19 -8.95 -3.16
CA LEU A 75 -8.88 -7.52 -3.08
C LEU A 75 -9.91 -6.67 -3.83
N VAL A 76 -10.60 -7.31 -4.78
CA VAL A 76 -11.74 -6.74 -5.50
C VAL A 76 -12.93 -7.71 -5.46
N ARG A 77 -14.14 -7.18 -5.65
CA ARG A 77 -15.37 -7.97 -5.84
C ARG A 77 -16.23 -7.38 -6.95
N PRO A 78 -17.17 -8.16 -7.54
CA PRO A 78 -18.16 -7.61 -8.45
C PRO A 78 -18.94 -6.47 -7.80
N SER A 79 -19.16 -5.39 -8.55
CA SER A 79 -19.83 -4.18 -8.07
C SER A 79 -21.18 -3.97 -8.75
N VAL A 80 -22.14 -3.48 -7.97
CA VAL A 80 -23.42 -2.93 -8.44
C VAL A 80 -23.48 -1.40 -8.30
N SER A 81 -22.33 -0.75 -8.07
CA SER A 81 -22.24 0.69 -7.90
C SER A 81 -22.78 1.42 -9.15
N PRO A 82 -23.53 2.52 -8.97
CA PRO A 82 -23.97 3.35 -10.10
C PRO A 82 -22.80 4.10 -10.78
N GLY A 83 -21.65 4.19 -10.09
CA GLY A 83 -20.43 4.82 -10.57
C GLY A 83 -19.55 3.89 -11.40
N GLY A 84 -18.27 4.23 -11.48
CA GLY A 84 -17.22 3.41 -12.08
C GLY A 84 -16.18 4.25 -12.81
N ALA A 85 -14.95 4.22 -12.32
CA ALA A 85 -13.78 4.79 -12.99
C ALA A 85 -13.33 3.90 -14.16
N PRO A 86 -12.69 4.46 -15.19
CA PRO A 86 -12.04 3.64 -16.21
C PRO A 86 -10.71 3.11 -15.65
N LEU A 87 -10.18 2.06 -16.27
CA LEU A 87 -8.83 1.56 -15.97
C LEU A 87 -7.96 1.59 -17.21
N LEU A 88 -6.65 1.60 -17.01
CA LEU A 88 -5.64 1.46 -18.04
C LEU A 88 -4.50 0.56 -17.57
N LEU A 89 -3.77 -0.02 -18.52
CA LEU A 89 -2.54 -0.75 -18.26
C LEU A 89 -1.34 0.18 -18.49
N VAL A 90 -0.48 0.31 -17.48
CA VAL A 90 0.77 1.07 -17.59
C VAL A 90 1.93 0.09 -17.72
N LYS A 91 2.74 0.25 -18.75
CA LYS A 91 3.96 -0.55 -18.93
C LYS A 91 4.98 -0.23 -17.85
N LYS A 92 5.48 -1.27 -17.19
CA LYS A 92 6.61 -1.21 -16.27
C LYS A 92 7.93 -1.23 -17.06
N LYS A 93 9.02 -0.86 -16.39
CA LYS A 93 10.38 -0.87 -16.98
C LYS A 93 10.87 -2.29 -17.30
N ASP A 94 10.39 -3.28 -16.56
CA ASP A 94 10.70 -4.71 -16.73
C ASP A 94 9.93 -5.37 -17.89
N GLY A 95 9.09 -4.62 -18.61
CA GLY A 95 8.25 -5.12 -19.71
C GLY A 95 6.88 -5.64 -19.27
N GLY A 96 6.62 -5.79 -17.97
CA GLY A 96 5.31 -6.13 -17.44
C GLY A 96 4.31 -4.97 -17.53
N SER A 97 3.05 -5.23 -17.16
CA SER A 97 2.00 -4.21 -17.09
C SER A 97 1.47 -4.04 -15.68
N ARG A 98 0.96 -2.84 -15.37
CA ARG A 98 0.29 -2.54 -14.11
C ARG A 98 -1.13 -2.08 -14.38
N LEU A 99 -2.11 -2.76 -13.80
CA LEU A 99 -3.48 -2.29 -13.74
C LEU A 99 -3.57 -1.01 -12.89
N CYS A 100 -4.03 0.07 -13.51
CA CYS A 100 -4.21 1.37 -12.89
C CYS A 100 -5.64 1.84 -13.11
N VAL A 101 -6.40 1.99 -12.03
CA VAL A 101 -7.72 2.63 -12.08
C VAL A 101 -7.54 4.15 -12.10
N ASP A 102 -8.18 4.80 -13.07
CA ASP A 102 -8.09 6.23 -13.28
C ASP A 102 -9.11 6.98 -12.40
N TYR A 103 -8.76 7.13 -11.13
CA TYR A 103 -9.57 7.86 -10.16
C TYR A 103 -9.51 9.38 -10.30
N ARG A 104 -8.96 9.96 -11.38
CA ARG A 104 -8.81 11.43 -11.49
C ARG A 104 -10.12 12.20 -11.28
N GLN A 105 -11.24 11.66 -11.75
CA GLN A 105 -12.55 12.29 -11.55
C GLN A 105 -13.06 12.15 -10.10
N LEU A 106 -12.88 10.97 -9.50
CA LEU A 106 -13.17 10.75 -8.08
C LEU A 106 -12.34 11.69 -7.20
N ASN A 107 -11.04 11.76 -7.46
CA ASN A 107 -10.05 12.56 -6.74
C ASN A 107 -10.35 14.07 -6.72
N LYS A 108 -11.00 14.60 -7.76
CA LYS A 108 -11.42 16.01 -7.80
C LYS A 108 -12.55 16.30 -6.81
N LEU A 109 -13.37 15.30 -6.51
CA LEU A 109 -14.53 15.40 -5.63
C LEU A 109 -14.19 14.98 -4.20
N THR A 110 -13.03 14.35 -3.98
CA THR A 110 -12.56 13.94 -2.65
C THR A 110 -12.05 15.14 -1.87
N ILE A 111 -12.49 15.27 -0.62
CA ILE A 111 -11.97 16.24 0.35
C ILE A 111 -10.53 15.84 0.68
N LYS A 112 -9.59 16.74 0.40
CA LYS A 112 -8.16 16.47 0.57
C LYS A 112 -7.76 16.51 2.04
N ASN A 113 -7.12 15.44 2.50
CA ASN A 113 -6.44 15.39 3.78
C ASN A 113 -5.06 16.07 3.63
N LYS A 114 -4.80 17.07 4.47
CA LYS A 114 -3.51 17.78 4.53
C LYS A 114 -2.59 17.22 5.63
N HIS A 115 -2.58 15.90 5.81
CA HIS A 115 -1.67 15.26 6.75
C HIS A 115 -0.23 15.70 6.44
N PRO A 116 0.53 16.18 7.43
CA PRO A 116 1.92 16.59 7.20
C PRO A 116 2.74 15.36 6.81
N LEU A 117 3.36 15.41 5.64
CA LEU A 117 4.44 14.49 5.31
C LEU A 117 5.74 15.12 5.83
N SER A 118 6.54 14.35 6.56
CA SER A 118 7.85 14.80 7.04
C SER A 118 8.71 15.26 5.86
N ARG A 119 9.46 16.35 6.03
CA ARG A 119 10.37 16.80 4.98
C ARG A 119 11.58 15.87 4.95
N ILE A 120 12.13 15.68 3.76
CA ILE A 120 13.34 14.86 3.58
C ILE A 120 14.48 15.38 4.46
N ASP A 121 14.66 16.70 4.54
CA ASP A 121 15.68 17.33 5.38
C ASP A 121 15.53 16.90 6.86
N ASP A 122 14.31 16.93 7.39
CA ASP A 122 14.01 16.53 8.77
C ASP A 122 14.34 15.04 8.99
N LEU A 123 14.05 14.19 8.01
CA LEU A 123 14.37 12.76 8.07
C LEU A 123 15.88 12.51 8.03
N MET A 124 16.64 13.32 7.29
CA MET A 124 18.10 13.17 7.18
C MET A 124 18.81 13.61 8.46
N ASP A 125 18.32 14.66 9.13
CA ASP A 125 18.87 15.13 10.40
C ASP A 125 18.79 14.04 11.50
N GLN A 126 17.76 13.20 11.45
CA GLN A 126 17.59 12.07 12.38
C GLN A 126 18.65 10.99 12.23
N LEU A 127 19.25 10.85 11.05
CA LEU A 127 20.24 9.82 10.76
C LEU A 127 21.64 10.17 11.28
N LYS A 128 21.82 11.37 11.85
CA LYS A 128 23.13 11.85 12.27
C LYS A 128 23.74 10.97 13.36
N GLY A 129 24.93 10.45 13.08
CA GLY A 129 25.68 9.60 14.00
C GLY A 129 25.30 8.12 13.98
N ALA A 130 24.31 7.72 13.17
CA ALA A 130 24.08 6.32 12.85
C ALA A 130 25.16 5.81 11.90
N SER A 131 25.55 4.55 12.08
CA SER A 131 26.56 3.86 11.26
C SER A 131 26.00 2.59 10.61
N VAL A 132 24.88 2.08 11.14
CA VAL A 132 24.18 0.88 10.65
C VAL A 132 22.78 1.26 10.23
N PHE A 133 22.37 0.79 9.05
CA PHE A 133 21.08 1.09 8.45
C PHE A 133 20.47 -0.18 7.84
N LEU A 134 19.16 -0.34 7.99
CA LEU A 134 18.40 -1.39 7.34
C LEU A 134 17.07 -0.80 6.86
N LYS A 135 16.68 -1.14 5.62
CA LYS A 135 15.42 -0.70 5.04
C LYS A 135 14.49 -1.89 4.82
N ILE A 136 13.27 -1.79 5.29
CA ILE A 136 12.17 -2.73 5.02
C ILE A 136 11.20 -2.05 4.06
N ASP A 137 10.90 -2.71 2.94
CA ASP A 137 9.89 -2.29 1.96
C ASP A 137 8.61 -3.09 2.19
N LEU A 138 7.49 -2.39 2.41
CA LEU A 138 6.20 -3.02 2.60
C LEU A 138 5.58 -3.41 1.26
N ARG A 139 5.50 -4.73 1.03
CA ARG A 139 4.88 -5.27 -0.17
C ARG A 139 3.41 -4.85 -0.27
N SER A 140 3.08 -4.17 -1.37
CA SER A 140 1.73 -3.68 -1.66
C SER A 140 1.10 -2.94 -0.48
N GLY A 141 1.85 -2.07 0.20
CA GLY A 141 1.46 -1.45 1.47
C GLY A 141 0.01 -0.94 1.48
N TYR A 142 -0.42 -0.24 0.42
CA TYR A 142 -1.80 0.26 0.33
C TYR A 142 -2.87 -0.85 0.37
N HIS A 143 -2.64 -1.99 -0.29
CA HIS A 143 -3.60 -3.10 -0.27
C HIS A 143 -3.75 -3.75 1.11
N GLN A 144 -2.91 -3.40 2.09
CA GLN A 144 -3.02 -3.89 3.45
C GLN A 144 -4.05 -3.10 4.29
N ILE A 145 -4.57 -1.98 3.81
CA ILE A 145 -5.59 -1.20 4.53
C ILE A 145 -6.95 -1.43 3.88
N ARG A 146 -7.95 -1.86 4.65
CA ARG A 146 -9.33 -2.03 4.15
C ARG A 146 -9.97 -0.69 3.84
N VAL A 147 -10.79 -0.65 2.78
CA VAL A 147 -11.69 0.48 2.53
C VAL A 147 -12.89 0.33 3.46
N LYS A 148 -13.34 1.43 4.05
CA LYS A 148 -14.56 1.47 4.87
C LYS A 148 -15.74 0.97 4.05
N GLU A 149 -16.59 0.09 4.60
CA GLU A 149 -17.65 -0.60 3.81
C GLU A 149 -18.56 0.36 3.02
N GLY A 150 -18.95 1.49 3.62
CA GLY A 150 -19.79 2.50 2.95
C GLY A 150 -19.09 3.27 1.81
N ASP A 151 -17.76 3.19 1.73
CA ASP A 151 -16.94 3.84 0.72
C ASP A 151 -16.45 2.90 -0.38
N ILE A 152 -16.60 1.58 -0.21
CA ILE A 152 -16.24 0.56 -1.22
C ILE A 152 -16.88 0.87 -2.58
N PRO A 153 -18.19 1.20 -2.69
CA PRO A 153 -18.80 1.50 -4.00
C PRO A 153 -18.18 2.69 -4.74
N LYS A 154 -17.44 3.56 -4.04
CA LYS A 154 -16.73 4.72 -4.62
C LYS A 154 -15.44 4.31 -5.33
N THR A 155 -14.86 3.15 -4.98
CA THR A 155 -13.68 2.58 -5.64
C THR A 155 -14.04 1.75 -6.88
N ALA A 156 -15.31 1.75 -7.28
CA ALA A 156 -15.76 0.96 -8.41
C ALA A 156 -15.06 1.37 -9.71
N PHE A 157 -14.73 0.38 -10.54
CA PHE A 157 -14.06 0.53 -11.81
C PHE A 157 -14.64 -0.42 -12.87
N LYS A 158 -14.71 0.08 -14.09
CA LYS A 158 -15.35 -0.62 -15.22
C LYS A 158 -14.31 -1.27 -16.11
N THR A 159 -14.56 -2.53 -16.45
CA THR A 159 -13.77 -3.30 -17.40
C THR A 159 -14.67 -3.74 -18.55
N ARG A 160 -14.09 -4.38 -19.58
CA ARG A 160 -14.85 -5.04 -20.63
C ARG A 160 -15.63 -6.27 -20.13
N TYR A 161 -15.21 -6.84 -19.01
CA TYR A 161 -15.74 -8.08 -18.44
C TYR A 161 -16.77 -7.86 -17.33
N GLY A 162 -16.91 -6.63 -16.85
CA GLY A 162 -17.87 -6.30 -15.81
C GLY A 162 -17.48 -5.07 -15.01
N HIS A 163 -18.21 -4.89 -13.92
CA HIS A 163 -17.98 -3.82 -12.95
C HIS A 163 -17.46 -4.43 -11.66
N TYR A 164 -16.40 -3.85 -11.11
CA TYR A 164 -15.74 -4.36 -9.92
C TYR A 164 -15.41 -3.20 -8.98
N GLU A 165 -15.22 -3.49 -7.70
CA GLU A 165 -14.86 -2.51 -6.68
C GLU A 165 -13.76 -3.07 -5.78
N TYR A 166 -12.85 -2.20 -5.35
CA TYR A 166 -11.79 -2.54 -4.42
C TYR A 166 -12.30 -2.51 -2.98
N VAL A 167 -12.04 -3.59 -2.25
CA VAL A 167 -12.33 -3.70 -0.80
C VAL A 167 -11.13 -3.29 0.07
N VAL A 168 -9.97 -3.09 -0.55
CA VAL A 168 -8.75 -2.56 0.05
C VAL A 168 -8.36 -1.24 -0.60
N MET A 169 -7.56 -0.43 0.08
CA MET A 169 -7.10 0.86 -0.42
C MET A 169 -6.25 0.63 -1.68
N SER A 170 -6.75 1.09 -2.83
CA SER A 170 -6.12 0.90 -4.12
C SER A 170 -5.22 2.07 -4.51
N PHE A 171 -4.30 1.83 -5.44
CA PHE A 171 -3.47 2.90 -5.97
C PHE A 171 -4.30 3.93 -6.76
N GLY A 172 -3.87 5.19 -6.69
CA GLY A 172 -4.46 6.28 -7.48
C GLY A 172 -5.60 7.04 -6.79
N VAL A 173 -6.14 6.55 -5.67
CA VAL A 173 -7.11 7.31 -4.87
C VAL A 173 -6.42 8.41 -4.07
N THR A 174 -7.10 9.55 -3.91
CA THR A 174 -6.64 10.68 -3.09
C THR A 174 -6.58 10.27 -1.62
N ASN A 175 -5.65 10.88 -0.87
CA ASN A 175 -5.41 10.62 0.56
C ASN A 175 -4.79 9.25 0.91
N ALA A 176 -4.67 8.29 -0.02
CA ALA A 176 -4.05 7.00 0.29
C ALA A 176 -2.64 7.13 0.94
N PRO A 177 -1.70 7.94 0.40
CA PRO A 177 -0.40 8.12 1.05
C PRO A 177 -0.51 8.78 2.43
N ALA A 178 -1.41 9.74 2.60
CA ALA A 178 -1.61 10.46 3.87
C ALA A 178 -2.16 9.53 4.96
N VAL A 179 -3.14 8.70 4.62
CA VAL A 179 -3.75 7.72 5.52
C VAL A 179 -2.75 6.61 5.86
N PHE A 180 -1.99 6.12 4.87
CA PHE A 180 -0.93 5.16 5.11
C PHE A 180 0.13 5.72 6.07
N MET A 181 0.56 6.96 5.85
CA MET A 181 1.52 7.63 6.73
C MET A 181 1.00 7.84 8.15
N ASP A 182 -0.26 8.25 8.33
CA ASP A 182 -0.87 8.36 9.66
C ASP A 182 -0.85 7.00 10.38
N TYR A 183 -1.23 5.92 9.68
CA TYR A 183 -1.18 4.57 10.23
C TYR A 183 0.22 4.16 10.68
N MET A 184 1.20 4.32 9.78
CA MET A 184 2.59 3.99 10.07
C MET A 184 3.14 4.81 11.24
N ASN A 185 2.81 6.10 11.29
CA ASN A 185 3.21 6.97 12.40
C ASN A 185 2.58 6.53 13.73
N ARG A 186 1.34 6.04 13.72
CA ARG A 186 0.67 5.53 14.92
C ARG A 186 1.32 4.25 15.43
N ILE A 187 1.59 3.28 14.56
CA ILE A 187 2.18 2.00 14.98
C ILE A 187 3.64 2.17 15.42
N PHE A 188 4.42 3.02 14.75
CA PHE A 188 5.82 3.26 15.07
C PHE A 188 6.08 4.43 16.02
N ARG A 189 5.02 5.09 16.51
CA ARG A 189 5.11 6.26 17.40
C ARG A 189 6.13 6.12 18.54
N PRO A 190 6.27 4.95 19.21
CA PRO A 190 7.26 4.80 20.28
C PRO A 190 8.72 4.89 19.82
N PHE A 191 8.98 4.69 18.53
CA PHE A 191 10.31 4.55 17.91
C PHE A 191 10.66 5.65 16.89
N LEU A 192 9.66 6.44 16.47
CA LEU A 192 9.88 7.66 15.69
C LEU A 192 10.86 8.59 16.43
N ASP A 193 11.68 9.29 15.65
CA ASP A 193 12.71 10.22 16.13
C ASP A 193 13.80 9.60 17.03
N LYS A 194 13.84 8.26 17.13
CA LYS A 194 14.84 7.53 17.92
C LYS A 194 15.72 6.64 17.05
N PHE A 195 15.09 5.71 16.33
CA PHE A 195 15.79 4.72 15.50
C PHE A 195 14.97 4.23 14.30
N VAL A 196 13.77 4.77 14.09
CA VAL A 196 12.90 4.46 12.94
C VAL A 196 12.52 5.73 12.21
N VAL A 197 12.69 5.71 10.89
CA VAL A 197 12.10 6.65 9.94
C VAL A 197 11.09 5.89 9.10
N VAL A 198 9.87 6.42 8.93
CA VAL A 198 8.89 5.86 8.00
C VAL A 198 8.60 6.85 6.90
N PHE A 199 8.57 6.37 5.65
CA PHE A 199 8.18 7.15 4.49
C PHE A 199 7.38 6.30 3.52
N ILE A 200 6.06 6.49 3.54
CA ILE A 200 5.07 5.71 2.80
C ILE A 200 5.32 4.22 3.07
N ASP A 201 5.73 3.45 2.06
CA ASP A 201 5.92 2.00 2.15
C ASP A 201 7.33 1.61 2.66
N ASP A 202 8.24 2.59 2.84
CA ASP A 202 9.61 2.36 3.32
C ASP A 202 9.71 2.58 4.84
N ILE A 203 10.28 1.60 5.54
CA ILE A 203 10.68 1.70 6.94
C ILE A 203 12.21 1.65 6.98
N LEU A 204 12.84 2.72 7.42
CA LEU A 204 14.28 2.79 7.63
C LEU A 204 14.59 2.68 9.12
N ILE A 205 15.36 1.67 9.49
CA ILE A 205 15.88 1.45 10.83
C ILE A 205 17.34 1.90 10.83
N TYR A 206 17.73 2.72 11.81
CA TYR A 206 19.09 3.26 11.90
C TYR A 206 19.64 3.11 13.33
N SER A 207 20.93 2.85 13.46
CA SER A 207 21.57 2.57 14.77
C SER A 207 23.05 2.93 14.76
N ARG A 208 23.65 3.07 15.96
CA ARG A 208 25.07 3.46 16.08
C ARG A 208 26.01 2.27 16.05
N THR A 209 25.57 1.10 16.52
CA THR A 209 26.34 -0.14 16.49
C THR A 209 25.48 -1.32 16.00
N PRO A 210 26.10 -2.41 15.53
CA PRO A 210 25.38 -3.61 15.12
C PRO A 210 24.57 -4.27 16.26
N GLU A 211 25.06 -4.19 17.50
CA GLU A 211 24.39 -4.77 18.67
C GLU A 211 23.08 -4.05 18.97
N GLU A 212 23.11 -2.70 19.04
CA GLU A 212 21.90 -1.88 19.15
C GLU A 212 20.94 -2.14 17.97
N HIS A 213 21.48 -2.32 16.77
CA HIS A 213 20.68 -2.55 15.58
C HIS A 213 19.88 -3.85 15.65
N GLY A 214 20.46 -4.91 16.23
CA GLY A 214 19.75 -6.17 16.45
C GLY A 214 18.55 -6.01 17.39
N GLU A 215 18.66 -5.20 18.43
CA GLU A 215 17.56 -4.89 19.35
C GLU A 215 16.48 -4.05 18.68
N HIS A 216 16.87 -2.98 17.97
CA HIS A 216 15.95 -2.13 17.22
C HIS A 216 15.18 -2.91 16.15
N LEU A 217 15.87 -3.79 15.42
CA LEU A 217 15.27 -4.65 14.41
C LEU A 217 14.22 -5.57 15.04
N ARG A 218 14.54 -6.21 16.17
CA ARG A 218 13.59 -7.06 16.89
C ARG A 218 12.32 -6.29 17.28
N LEU A 219 12.46 -5.08 17.83
CA LEU A 219 11.32 -4.24 18.22
C LEU A 219 10.43 -3.87 17.04
N VAL A 220 11.03 -3.54 15.88
CA VAL A 220 10.27 -3.22 14.66
C VAL A 220 9.54 -4.45 14.13
N LEU A 221 10.21 -5.61 14.09
CA LEU A 221 9.62 -6.85 13.58
C LEU A 221 8.49 -7.37 14.47
N GLU A 222 8.57 -7.20 15.80
CA GLU A 222 7.46 -7.50 16.72
C GLU A 222 6.21 -6.65 16.41
N ILE A 223 6.37 -5.37 16.12
CA ILE A 223 5.25 -4.52 15.71
C ILE A 223 4.64 -5.00 14.40
N LEU A 224 5.47 -5.30 13.40
CA LEU A 224 4.99 -5.77 12.10
C LEU A 224 4.29 -7.14 12.20
N LYS A 225 4.80 -8.05 13.04
CA LYS A 225 4.17 -9.34 13.31
C LYS A 225 2.82 -9.20 13.98
N ALA A 226 2.66 -8.23 14.88
CA ALA A 226 1.42 -8.00 15.61
C ALA A 226 0.34 -7.26 14.81
N LYS A 227 0.65 -6.70 13.64
CA LYS A 227 -0.24 -5.80 12.88
C LYS A 227 -0.71 -6.39 11.56
#